data_AF-A0A354GKE9-F1
#
_entry.id   AF-A0A354GKE9-F1
#
_cell.length_a   1.000
_cell.length_b   1.000
_cell.length_c   1.000
_cell.angle_alpha   90.00
_cell.angle_beta   90.00
_cell.angle_gamma   90.00
#
_symmetry.space_group_name_H-M   'P 1'
#
loop_
_entity.id
_entity.type
_entity.pdbx_description
1 polymer ?
#
loop_
_entity_poly.entity_id
_entity_poly.type
_entity_poly.pdbx_seq_one_letter_code
_entity_poly.pdbx_strand_id
1 'polypeptide(L)'
;MTIYGMSQSSGVERRLKVEMGGQGVVLTFIDHAGEKERARILVRPEDLMGTIMDPPSSGSTVEGVSPPHGAKMQLYVEVRHNEVLLKTHTGAAEGPDVAVGLDDFQDALEGVVSRG
;
A
#
# COMPACT_ATOMS: atom_id res chain seq x y z
N MET A 1 -6.78 6.68 7.48
CA MET A 1 -7.26 5.50 8.21
C MET A 1 -6.07 4.60 8.54
N THR A 2 -6.15 3.79 9.60
CA THR A 2 -5.11 2.80 9.94
C THR A 2 -5.74 1.42 9.93
N ILE A 3 -5.16 0.50 9.19
CA ILE A 3 -5.60 -0.89 9.06
C ILE A 3 -4.54 -1.78 9.70
N TYR A 4 -4.97 -2.81 10.41
CA TYR A 4 -4.07 -3.80 11.01
C TYR A 4 -3.93 -5.00 10.07
N GLY A 5 -2.71 -5.50 9.95
CA GLY A 5 -2.38 -6.59 9.06
C GLY A 5 -1.12 -7.32 9.48
N MET A 6 -0.66 -8.20 8.61
CA MET A 6 0.50 -9.04 8.88
C MET A 6 1.47 -9.03 7.71
N SER A 7 2.76 -8.90 8.02
CA SER A 7 3.84 -9.19 7.09
C SER A 7 3.80 -10.67 6.69
N GLN A 8 3.59 -10.96 5.42
CA GLN A 8 3.66 -12.33 4.88
C GLN A 8 5.11 -12.80 4.74
N SER A 9 6.06 -11.88 4.58
CA SER A 9 7.49 -12.22 4.47
C SER A 9 8.14 -12.53 5.83
N SER A 10 7.65 -11.94 6.92
CA SER A 10 8.31 -12.02 8.23
C SER A 10 7.41 -12.46 9.39
N GLY A 11 6.10 -12.61 9.19
CA GLY A 11 5.12 -12.96 10.22
C GLY A 11 4.89 -11.88 11.29
N VAL A 12 5.47 -10.68 11.10
CA VAL A 12 5.35 -9.57 12.06
C VAL A 12 4.06 -8.78 11.79
N GLU A 13 3.35 -8.42 12.84
CA GLU A 13 2.19 -7.53 12.77
C GLU A 13 2.60 -6.15 12.24
N ARG A 14 1.82 -5.64 11.28
CA ARG A 14 2.02 -4.33 10.67
C ARG A 14 0.74 -3.53 10.69
N ARG A 15 0.89 -2.22 10.77
CA ARG A 15 -0.15 -1.23 10.55
C ARG A 15 0.07 -0.60 9.18
N LEU A 16 -0.97 -0.56 8.37
CA LEU A 16 -1.02 0.19 7.14
C LEU A 16 -1.77 1.48 7.39
N LYS A 17 -1.08 2.61 7.33
CA LYS A 17 -1.71 3.93 7.39
C LYS A 17 -2.00 4.41 5.97
N VAL A 18 -3.27 4.71 5.70
CA VAL A 18 -3.78 5.20 4.41
C VAL A 18 -4.21 6.66 4.59
N GLU A 19 -3.62 7.57 3.84
CA GLU A 19 -3.88 9.02 3.94
C GLU A 19 -3.99 9.66 2.56
N MET A 20 -4.72 10.76 2.45
CA MET A 20 -4.65 11.62 1.27
C MET A 20 -3.44 12.55 1.39
N GLY A 21 -2.52 12.45 0.43
CA GLY A 21 -1.45 13.41 0.21
C GLY A 21 -1.85 14.45 -0.84
N GLY A 22 -0.99 15.46 -1.06
CA GLY A 22 -1.31 16.56 -1.98
C GLY A 22 -1.51 16.17 -3.45
N GLN A 23 -1.07 14.98 -3.87
CA GLN A 23 -1.17 14.49 -5.25
C GLN A 23 -1.61 13.02 -5.36
N GLY A 24 -2.14 12.42 -4.28
CA GLY A 24 -2.57 11.03 -4.30
C GLY A 24 -2.63 10.36 -2.94
N VAL A 25 -2.70 9.03 -2.91
CA VAL A 25 -2.81 8.24 -1.67
C VAL A 25 -1.42 7.94 -1.11
N VAL A 26 -1.19 8.31 0.14
CA VAL A 26 0.00 7.94 0.91
C VAL A 26 -0.28 6.66 1.68
N LEU A 27 0.52 5.63 1.41
CA LEU A 27 0.54 4.37 2.15
C LEU A 27 1.80 4.31 3.01
N THR A 28 1.63 4.20 4.33
CA THR A 28 2.74 4.08 5.28
C THR A 28 2.68 2.72 5.99
N PHE A 29 3.78 1.98 5.89
CA PHE A 29 3.95 0.65 6.48
C PHE A 29 4.66 0.82 7.83
N ILE A 30 4.01 0.43 8.92
CA ILE A 30 4.50 0.66 10.28
C ILE A 30 4.50 -0.67 11.03
N ASP A 31 5.62 -1.07 11.63
CA ASP A 31 5.61 -2.24 12.51
C ASP A 31 4.69 -1.96 13.70
N HIS A 32 3.85 -2.93 14.06
CA HIS A 32 2.98 -2.78 15.22
C HIS A 32 3.81 -2.58 16.48
N ALA A 33 4.82 -3.43 16.68
CA ALA A 33 5.80 -3.33 17.76
C ALA A 33 6.76 -2.15 17.53
N GLY A 34 6.82 -1.24 18.49
CA GLY A 34 7.76 -0.10 18.50
C GLY A 34 7.44 1.02 17.52
N GLU A 35 6.29 0.97 16.84
CA GLU A 35 5.76 2.02 15.96
C GLU A 35 6.73 2.47 14.85
N LYS A 36 7.59 1.56 14.40
CA LYS A 36 8.65 1.90 13.44
C LYS A 36 8.10 1.96 12.02
N GLU A 37 8.18 3.13 11.39
CA GLU A 37 7.93 3.27 9.95
C GLU A 37 8.98 2.49 9.14
N ARG A 38 8.51 1.63 8.24
CA ARG A 38 9.33 0.77 7.38
C ARG A 38 9.41 1.27 5.95
N ALA A 39 8.30 1.79 5.44
CA ALA A 39 8.24 2.42 4.14
C ALA A 39 7.07 3.38 4.07
N ARG A 40 7.17 4.32 3.13
CA ARG A 40 6.11 5.25 2.76
C ARG A 40 6.14 5.43 1.25
N ILE A 41 4.99 5.26 0.61
CA ILE A 41 4.85 5.46 -0.82
C ILE A 41 3.62 6.32 -1.11
N LEU A 42 3.76 7.28 -2.02
CA LEU A 42 2.67 8.04 -2.59
C LEU A 42 2.30 7.40 -3.93
N VAL A 43 1.04 7.04 -4.14
CA VAL A 43 0.55 6.44 -5.38
C VAL A 43 -0.64 7.23 -5.92
N ARG A 44 -0.86 7.15 -7.24
CA ARG A 44 -2.03 7.79 -7.86
C ARG A 44 -3.30 7.03 -7.46
N PRO A 45 -4.37 7.74 -7.04
CA PRO A 45 -5.62 7.11 -6.64
C PRO A 45 -6.21 6.24 -7.75
N GLU A 46 -6.20 6.72 -9.00
CA GLU A 46 -6.77 6.03 -10.15
C GLU A 46 -6.07 4.70 -10.45
N ASP A 47 -4.73 4.67 -10.39
CA ASP A 47 -3.94 3.47 -10.67
C ASP A 47 -4.14 2.41 -9.57
N LEU A 48 -4.18 2.87 -8.31
CA LEU A 48 -4.41 1.99 -7.17
C LEU A 48 -5.84 1.44 -7.16
N MET A 49 -6.86 2.29 -7.33
CA MET A 49 -8.25 1.84 -7.37
C MET A 49 -8.52 0.89 -8.53
N GLY A 50 -8.00 1.19 -9.72
CA GLY A 50 -8.14 0.31 -10.88
C GLY A 50 -7.58 -1.10 -10.59
N THR A 51 -6.42 -1.17 -9.94
CA THR A 51 -5.78 -2.44 -9.55
C THR A 51 -6.59 -3.23 -8.53
N ILE A 52 -7.32 -2.56 -7.62
CA ILE A 52 -8.14 -3.22 -6.60
C ILE A 52 -9.49 -3.68 -7.18
N MET A 53 -10.09 -2.89 -8.08
CA MET A 53 -11.42 -3.17 -8.64
C MET A 53 -11.41 -4.23 -9.75
N ASP A 54 -10.34 -4.30 -10.54
CA ASP A 54 -10.14 -5.32 -11.57
C ASP A 54 -8.76 -5.99 -11.38
N PRO A 55 -8.61 -6.82 -10.34
CA PRO A 55 -7.30 -7.35 -9.97
C PRO A 55 -6.85 -8.42 -10.97
N PRO A 56 -5.64 -8.29 -11.56
CA PRO A 56 -5.08 -9.34 -12.39
C PRO A 56 -4.73 -10.57 -11.55
N SER A 57 -4.85 -11.76 -12.15
CA SER A 57 -4.62 -13.05 -11.47
C SER A 57 -3.23 -13.24 -10.85
N SER A 58 -2.22 -12.48 -11.29
CA SER A 58 -0.84 -12.55 -10.81
C SER A 58 -0.40 -11.35 -9.97
N GLY A 59 -1.35 -10.49 -9.54
CA GLY A 59 -1.04 -9.18 -8.98
C GLY A 59 -0.53 -8.19 -10.02
N SER A 60 -0.43 -6.92 -9.61
CA SER A 60 -0.02 -5.78 -10.44
C SER A 60 1.00 -4.93 -9.72
N THR A 61 1.75 -4.13 -10.48
CA THR A 61 2.65 -3.12 -9.93
C THR A 61 2.14 -1.73 -10.27
N VAL A 62 1.93 -0.92 -9.24
CA VAL A 62 1.58 0.50 -9.33
C VAL A 62 2.85 1.34 -9.13
N GLU A 63 3.09 2.30 -10.01
CA GLU A 63 4.22 3.22 -9.88
C GLU A 63 3.96 4.23 -8.75
N GLY A 64 4.96 4.41 -7.88
CA GLY A 64 4.96 5.46 -6.89
C GLY A 64 5.28 6.82 -7.50
N VAL A 65 4.59 7.85 -7.04
CA VAL A 65 4.91 9.24 -7.33
C VAL A 65 6.22 9.58 -6.62
N SER A 66 7.32 9.50 -7.38
CA SER A 66 8.67 9.75 -6.88
C SER A 66 9.02 11.23 -6.99
N PRO A 67 9.72 11.82 -6.00
CA PRO A 67 10.25 13.17 -6.15
C PRO A 67 11.28 13.23 -7.29
N PRO A 68 11.54 14.41 -7.90
CA PRO A 68 12.37 14.56 -9.10
C PRO A 68 13.78 13.94 -9.04
N HIS A 69 14.31 13.74 -7.83
CA HIS A 69 15.63 13.12 -7.58
C HIS A 69 15.55 11.95 -6.58
N GLY A 70 14.35 11.43 -6.32
CA GLY A 70 14.14 10.30 -5.40
C GLY A 70 14.35 8.95 -6.07
N ALA A 71 14.58 7.92 -5.26
CA ALA A 71 14.53 6.54 -5.74
C ALA A 71 13.12 6.23 -6.26
N LYS A 72 13.04 5.58 -7.42
CA LYS A 72 11.77 5.07 -7.95
C LYS A 72 11.24 4.01 -7.00
N MET A 73 10.11 4.30 -6.37
CA MET A 73 9.35 3.33 -5.58
C MET A 73 8.19 2.82 -6.42
N GLN A 74 7.90 1.54 -6.30
CA GLN A 74 6.68 0.96 -6.84
C GLN A 74 6.02 0.09 -5.77
N LEU A 75 4.74 -0.19 -5.97
CA LEU A 75 3.89 -0.93 -5.07
C LEU A 75 3.34 -2.14 -5.81
N TYR A 76 3.79 -3.32 -5.43
CA TYR A 76 3.12 -4.55 -5.81
C TYR A 76 1.82 -4.70 -5.00
N VAL A 77 0.74 -5.03 -5.71
CA VAL A 77 -0.61 -5.21 -5.18
C VAL A 77 -1.13 -6.55 -5.68
N GLU A 78 -1.59 -7.39 -4.76
CA GLU A 78 -2.20 -8.67 -5.10
C GLU A 78 -3.45 -8.88 -4.24
N VAL A 79 -4.61 -8.99 -4.90
CA VAL A 79 -5.88 -9.29 -4.23
C VAL A 79 -6.04 -10.81 -4.17
N ARG A 80 -6.21 -11.32 -2.95
CA ARG A 80 -6.35 -12.74 -2.62
C ARG A 80 -7.66 -12.95 -1.87
N HIS A 81 -8.73 -13.19 -2.62
CA HIS A 81 -10.07 -13.39 -2.06
C HIS A 81 -10.50 -12.19 -1.19
N ASN A 82 -10.41 -12.28 0.14
CA ASN A 82 -10.79 -11.22 1.08
C ASN A 82 -9.61 -10.41 1.63
N GLU A 83 -8.40 -10.64 1.11
CA GLU A 83 -7.20 -9.93 1.55
C GLU A 83 -6.54 -9.24 0.36
N VAL A 84 -5.79 -8.18 0.66
CA VAL A 84 -4.87 -7.55 -0.28
C VAL A 84 -3.46 -7.58 0.31
N LEU A 85 -2.53 -8.16 -0.44
CA LEU A 85 -1.10 -8.07 -0.17
C LEU A 85 -0.55 -6.83 -0.86
N LEU A 86 0.05 -5.96 -0.06
CA LEU A 86 0.73 -4.76 -0.51
C LEU A 86 2.21 -4.92 -0.22
N LYS A 87 3.07 -4.70 -1.21
CA LYS A 87 4.53 -4.80 -1.03
C LYS A 87 5.22 -3.67 -1.75
N THR A 88 6.02 -2.91 -1.00
CA THR A 88 6.86 -1.88 -1.61
C THR A 88 8.09 -2.50 -2.23
N HIS A 89 8.60 -1.88 -3.27
CA HIS A 89 9.93 -2.15 -3.78
C HIS A 89 10.56 -0.88 -4.32
N THR A 90 11.87 -0.84 -4.20
CA THR A 90 12.72 0.11 -4.92
C THR A 90 13.39 -0.70 -6.02
N GLY A 91 13.58 -0.18 -7.24
CA GLY A 91 13.98 -1.01 -8.41
C GLY A 91 15.20 -1.96 -8.26
N ALA A 92 15.94 -1.91 -7.16
CA ALA A 92 17.02 -2.85 -6.81
C ALA A 92 16.73 -3.81 -5.64
N ALA A 93 15.67 -3.61 -4.84
CA ALA A 93 15.39 -4.39 -3.63
C ALA A 93 13.90 -4.44 -3.27
N GLU A 94 13.47 -5.60 -2.80
CA GLU A 94 12.18 -5.78 -2.15
C GLU A 94 12.13 -4.98 -0.84
N GLY A 95 11.02 -4.28 -0.63
CA GLY A 95 10.72 -3.54 0.60
C GLY A 95 9.74 -4.30 1.51
N PRO A 96 9.26 -3.64 2.57
CA PRO A 96 8.24 -4.22 3.46
C PRO A 96 6.93 -4.50 2.74
N ASP A 97 6.23 -5.49 3.26
CA ASP A 97 4.92 -5.96 2.81
C ASP A 97 3.86 -5.92 3.93
N VAL A 98 2.58 -5.92 3.60
CA VAL A 98 1.50 -6.14 4.57
C VAL A 98 0.30 -6.73 3.84
N ALA A 99 -0.25 -7.80 4.40
CA ALA A 99 -1.57 -8.29 4.03
C ALA A 99 -2.61 -7.69 4.98
N VAL A 100 -3.66 -7.10 4.42
CA VAL A 100 -4.79 -6.50 5.15
C VAL A 100 -6.12 -6.98 4.54
N GLY A 101 -7.22 -6.82 5.28
CA GLY A 101 -8.57 -7.05 4.75
C GLY A 101 -8.84 -6.18 3.51
N LEU A 102 -9.41 -6.79 2.48
CA LEU A 102 -9.75 -6.11 1.23
C LEU A 102 -10.83 -5.04 1.45
N ASP A 103 -11.86 -5.37 2.22
CA ASP A 103 -12.94 -4.47 2.61
C ASP A 103 -12.43 -3.27 3.41
N ASP A 104 -11.64 -3.52 4.45
CA ASP A 104 -10.99 -2.47 5.25
C ASP A 104 -10.14 -1.54 4.36
N PHE A 105 -9.45 -2.11 3.37
CA PHE A 105 -8.62 -1.34 2.45
C PHE A 105 -9.46 -0.52 1.47
N GLN A 106 -10.52 -1.09 0.90
CA GLN A 106 -11.44 -0.36 0.02
C GLN A 106 -12.11 0.79 0.78
N ASP A 107 -12.64 0.55 1.98
CA ASP A 107 -13.25 1.58 2.82
C ASP A 107 -12.25 2.70 3.15
N ALA A 108 -11.00 2.34 3.46
CA ALA A 108 -9.95 3.31 3.72
C ALA A 108 -9.62 4.15 2.48
N LEU A 109 -9.57 3.54 1.29
CA LEU A 109 -9.30 4.23 0.03
C LEU A 109 -10.45 5.17 -0.33
N GLU A 110 -11.69 4.68 -0.35
CA GLU A 110 -12.87 5.50 -0.62
C GLU A 110 -12.97 6.66 0.38
N GLY A 111 -12.69 6.40 1.65
CA GLY A 111 -12.71 7.39 2.72
C GLY A 111 -11.68 8.51 2.55
N VAL A 112 -10.50 8.24 1.97
CA VAL A 112 -9.48 9.29 1.72
C VAL A 112 -9.67 9.99 0.39
N VAL A 113 -10.12 9.29 -0.65
CA VAL A 113 -10.33 9.84 -2.00
C VAL A 113 -11.57 10.74 -2.05
N SER A 114 -12.66 10.37 -1.36
CA SER A 114 -13.88 11.20 -1.32
C SER A 114 -13.74 12.49 -0.51
N ARG A 115 -12.69 12.62 0.31
CA ARG A 115 -12.46 13.77 1.19
C ARG A 115 -11.32 14.68 0.73
N GLY A 116 -10.54 14.26 -0.27
CA GLY A 116 -9.47 15.04 -0.89
C GLY A 116 -10.00 15.91 -2.02
#